data_AF-A0A9W3DDL9-F1
#
_entry.id   AF-A0A9W3DDL9-F1
#
_cell.length_a   1.000
_cell.length_b   1.000
_cell.length_c   1.000
_cell.angle_alpha   90.00
_cell.angle_beta   90.00
_cell.angle_gamma   90.00
#
_symmetry.space_group_name_H-M   'P 1'
#
loop_
_entity.id
_entity.type
_entity.pdbx_description
1 polymer ?
#
loop_
_entity_poly.entity_id
_entity_poly.type
_entity_poly.pdbx_seq_one_letter_code
_entity_poly.pdbx_strand_id
1 'polypeptide(L)'
;MAHEIFKAHDVNISSRGLPPIDQSLFFGETGFFSAPHGDYWKFMKKLLTTKLLGPHAIERLRAVRAEELERFYFRLLDKARKKECVEVRKEAMIFTNNSTCKMIVGRTCSEEDGEGERVWGTDYRIYFLHKEGLFTTLLRKPLEKLGISLFKEEIMGIPKDYDKVLETFLAEHEK
;
A
#
# COMPACT_ATOMS: atom_id res chain seq x y z
N MET A 1 4.73 -15.73 -24.67
CA MET A 1 4.40 -14.38 -24.18
C MET A 1 4.59 -14.18 -22.66
N ALA A 2 3.71 -14.63 -21.75
CA ALA A 2 3.89 -14.32 -20.31
C ALA A 2 5.21 -14.85 -19.72
N HIS A 3 5.62 -16.07 -20.10
CA HIS A 3 6.92 -16.62 -19.71
C HIS A 3 8.10 -15.78 -20.23
N GLU A 4 8.07 -15.36 -21.49
CA GLU A 4 9.15 -14.55 -22.06
C GLU A 4 9.26 -13.20 -21.34
N ILE A 5 8.14 -12.60 -20.97
CA ILE A 5 8.09 -11.31 -20.29
C ILE A 5 8.57 -11.42 -18.83
N PHE A 6 8.05 -12.37 -18.06
CA PHE A 6 8.30 -12.44 -16.61
C PHE A 6 9.40 -13.43 -16.18
N LYS A 7 10.01 -14.14 -17.13
CA LYS A 7 11.17 -15.02 -16.88
C LYS A 7 12.35 -14.70 -17.78
N ALA A 8 12.16 -14.70 -19.10
CA ALA A 8 13.29 -14.58 -20.03
C ALA A 8 13.83 -13.13 -20.14
N HIS A 9 12.95 -12.15 -20.01
CA HIS A 9 13.26 -10.72 -20.11
C HIS A 9 12.82 -9.95 -18.86
N ASP A 10 12.71 -10.63 -17.71
CA ASP A 10 12.18 -10.05 -16.49
C ASP A 10 12.99 -8.83 -16.05
N VAL A 11 14.32 -8.90 -16.06
CA VAL A 11 15.20 -7.77 -15.71
C VAL A 11 14.99 -6.56 -16.62
N ASN A 12 14.77 -6.79 -17.92
CA ASN A 12 14.60 -5.72 -18.91
C ASN A 12 13.24 -5.01 -18.75
N ILE A 13 12.23 -5.70 -18.22
CA ILE A 13 10.85 -5.22 -18.11
C ILE A 13 10.48 -4.89 -16.65
N SER A 14 11.31 -5.27 -15.67
CA SER A 14 11.06 -5.06 -14.23
C SER A 14 11.32 -3.63 -13.76
N SER A 15 11.92 -2.78 -14.60
CA SER A 15 12.02 -1.35 -14.31
C SER A 15 10.64 -0.72 -14.34
N ARG A 16 10.08 -0.49 -13.15
CA ARG A 16 8.82 0.22 -12.97
C ARG A 16 9.07 1.69 -13.28
N GLY A 17 8.90 2.07 -14.55
CA GLY A 17 9.07 3.44 -15.04
C GLY A 17 7.99 4.40 -14.55
N LEU A 18 7.61 4.31 -13.28
CA LEU A 18 6.72 5.26 -12.65
C LEU A 18 7.51 6.56 -12.45
N PRO A 19 7.03 7.71 -12.94
CA PRO A 19 7.60 8.98 -12.52
C PRO A 19 7.33 9.08 -11.01
N PRO A 20 8.38 9.21 -10.18
CA PRO A 20 8.20 9.31 -8.75
C PRO A 20 7.22 10.44 -8.43
N ILE A 21 6.33 10.19 -7.47
CA ILE A 21 5.51 11.27 -6.95
C ILE A 21 6.44 12.08 -6.06
N ASP A 22 6.76 13.30 -6.51
CA ASP A 22 7.67 14.20 -5.81
C ASP A 22 7.22 14.35 -4.34
N GLN A 23 8.19 14.25 -3.43
CA GLN A 23 8.03 14.35 -1.97
C GLN A 23 7.35 13.19 -1.22
N SER A 24 7.05 12.05 -1.86
CA SER A 24 6.52 10.89 -1.12
C SER A 24 7.61 9.99 -0.52
N LEU A 25 7.47 9.57 0.74
CA LEU A 25 8.39 8.60 1.36
C LEU A 25 8.26 7.19 0.75
N PHE A 26 7.03 6.81 0.38
CA PHE A 26 6.73 5.45 -0.10
C PHE A 26 6.68 5.35 -1.63
N PHE A 27 6.34 6.45 -2.31
CA PHE A 27 6.17 6.53 -3.78
C PHE A 27 7.12 7.52 -4.46
N GLY A 28 8.08 8.09 -3.72
CA GLY A 28 9.14 8.92 -4.25
C GLY A 28 10.23 8.10 -4.94
N GLU A 29 11.31 8.74 -5.40
CA GLU A 29 12.35 8.07 -6.19
C GLU A 29 13.06 6.93 -5.43
N THR A 30 13.03 7.00 -4.09
CA THR A 30 13.64 6.05 -3.17
C THR A 30 12.65 5.02 -2.60
N GLY A 31 11.36 5.13 -2.91
CA GLY A 31 10.33 4.20 -2.44
C GLY A 31 10.46 2.82 -3.09
N PHE A 32 10.28 1.73 -2.33
CA PHE A 32 10.44 0.37 -2.85
C PHE A 32 9.55 0.06 -4.08
N PHE A 33 8.35 0.66 -4.16
CA PHE A 33 7.38 0.42 -5.23
C PHE A 33 7.72 1.12 -6.55
N SER A 34 8.39 2.26 -6.47
CA SER A 34 8.79 3.13 -7.58
C SER A 34 10.28 3.00 -7.94
N ALA A 35 11.09 2.40 -7.06
CA ALA A 35 12.52 2.25 -7.28
C ALA A 35 12.83 1.41 -8.54
N PRO A 36 13.79 1.85 -9.37
CA PRO A 36 14.21 1.06 -10.53
C PRO A 36 14.84 -0.26 -10.09
N HIS A 37 14.79 -1.25 -10.97
CA HIS A 37 15.36 -2.56 -10.69
C HIS A 37 16.88 -2.46 -10.52
N GLY A 38 17.37 -2.63 -9.30
CA GLY A 38 18.77 -2.47 -8.92
C GLY A 38 19.04 -3.03 -7.53
N ASP A 39 20.21 -2.74 -6.96
CA ASP A 39 20.64 -3.35 -5.70
C ASP A 39 19.76 -2.97 -4.52
N TYR A 40 19.30 -1.71 -4.45
CA TYR A 40 18.32 -1.27 -3.45
C TYR A 40 17.01 -2.06 -3.53
N TRP A 41 16.41 -2.14 -4.72
CA TRP A 41 15.15 -2.88 -4.91
C TRP A 41 15.31 -4.37 -4.57
N LYS A 42 16.41 -5.00 -5.00
CA LYS A 42 16.72 -6.40 -4.66
C LYS A 42 16.86 -6.60 -3.15
N PHE A 43 17.55 -5.69 -2.47
CA PHE A 43 17.71 -5.71 -1.02
C PHE A 43 16.36 -5.61 -0.31
N MET A 44 15.55 -4.60 -0.65
CA MET A 44 14.23 -4.40 -0.06
C MET A 44 13.29 -5.58 -0.32
N LYS A 45 13.29 -6.12 -1.55
CA LYS A 45 12.53 -7.35 -1.88
C LYS A 45 12.95 -8.52 -1.00
N LYS A 46 14.27 -8.73 -0.83
CA LYS A 46 14.79 -9.79 0.04
C LYS A 46 14.38 -9.58 1.50
N LEU A 47 14.43 -8.34 1.99
CA LEU A 47 14.02 -8.01 3.35
C LEU A 47 12.54 -8.34 3.57
N LEU A 48 11.65 -7.83 2.70
CA LEU A 48 10.21 -8.08 2.80
C LEU A 48 9.86 -9.57 2.71
N THR A 49 10.42 -10.27 1.73
CA THR A 49 10.15 -11.71 1.53
C THR A 49 10.70 -12.60 2.63
N THR A 50 11.77 -12.20 3.33
CA THR A 50 12.36 -13.02 4.40
C THR A 50 11.86 -12.66 5.80
N LYS A 51 11.61 -11.38 6.06
CA LYS A 51 11.29 -10.88 7.41
C LYS A 51 9.81 -10.64 7.66
N LEU A 52 9.03 -10.36 6.61
CA LEU A 52 7.62 -10.01 6.73
C LEU A 52 6.70 -11.07 6.10
N LEU A 53 6.98 -11.45 4.85
CA LEU A 53 6.11 -12.31 4.04
C LEU A 53 6.61 -13.76 3.90
N GLY A 54 7.74 -14.08 4.54
CA GLY A 54 8.32 -15.41 4.48
C GLY A 54 7.53 -16.42 5.32
N PRO A 55 7.61 -17.74 5.02
CA PRO A 55 6.86 -18.77 5.74
C PRO A 55 7.04 -18.70 7.26
N HIS A 56 8.29 -18.51 7.71
CA HIS A 56 8.61 -18.38 9.14
C HIS A 56 8.03 -17.08 9.75
N ALA A 57 8.04 -15.96 9.03
CA ALA A 57 7.48 -14.71 9.50
C ALA A 57 5.95 -14.80 9.61
N ILE A 58 5.30 -15.41 8.61
CA ILE A 58 3.87 -15.70 8.60
C ILE A 58 3.49 -16.61 9.77
N GLU A 59 4.30 -17.62 10.08
CA GLU A 59 4.06 -18.52 11.20
C GLU A 59 4.20 -17.80 12.54
N ARG A 60 5.26 -17.01 12.72
CA ARG A 60 5.46 -16.19 13.94
C ARG A 60 4.30 -15.24 14.18
N LEU A 61 3.72 -14.68 13.12
CA LEU A 61 2.60 -13.73 13.17
C LEU A 61 1.22 -14.43 13.15
N ARG A 62 1.15 -15.76 13.27
CA ARG A 62 -0.11 -16.52 13.25
C ARG A 62 -1.06 -16.07 14.36
N ALA A 63 -0.56 -15.93 15.59
CA ALA A 63 -1.37 -15.53 16.75
C ALA A 63 -1.98 -14.13 16.54
N VAL A 64 -1.19 -13.19 16.03
CA VAL A 64 -1.64 -11.83 15.70
C VAL A 64 -2.80 -11.86 14.69
N ARG A 65 -2.68 -12.66 13.63
CA ARG A 65 -3.76 -12.79 12.64
C ARG A 65 -5.00 -13.47 13.21
N ALA A 66 -4.83 -14.45 14.09
CA ALA A 66 -5.95 -15.14 14.74
C ALA A 66 -6.74 -14.18 15.65
N GLU A 67 -6.05 -13.33 16.41
CA GLU A 67 -6.68 -12.30 17.24
C GLU A 67 -7.49 -11.30 16.40
N GLU A 68 -6.93 -10.79 15.30
CA GLU A 68 -7.65 -9.87 14.41
C GLU A 68 -8.84 -10.55 13.71
N LEU A 69 -8.73 -11.84 13.40
CA LEU A 69 -9.83 -12.62 12.82
C LEU A 69 -10.97 -12.80 13.82
N GLU A 70 -10.65 -13.04 15.09
CA GLU A 70 -11.63 -13.14 16.17
C GLU A 70 -12.35 -11.80 16.39
N ARG A 71 -11.61 -10.69 16.41
CA ARG A 71 -12.20 -9.33 16.49
C ARG A 71 -13.14 -9.06 15.33
N PHE A 72 -12.74 -9.42 14.11
CA PHE A 72 -13.57 -9.30 12.92
C PHE A 72 -14.86 -10.14 13.02
N TYR A 73 -14.75 -11.39 13.48
CA TYR A 73 -15.90 -12.25 13.71
C TYR A 73 -16.89 -11.65 14.72
N PHE A 74 -16.41 -11.19 15.88
CA PHE A 74 -17.28 -10.60 16.90
C PHE A 74 -17.96 -9.31 16.41
N ARG A 75 -17.27 -8.49 15.63
CA ARG A 75 -17.85 -7.31 14.99
C ARG A 75 -19.00 -7.67 14.06
N LEU A 76 -18.82 -8.66 13.18
CA LEU A 76 -19.88 -9.11 12.28
C LEU A 76 -21.05 -9.73 13.04
N LEU A 77 -20.77 -10.48 14.11
CA LEU A 77 -21.80 -11.07 14.96
C LEU A 77 -22.65 -10.00 15.65
N ASP A 78 -22.02 -8.94 16.16
CA ASP A 78 -22.73 -7.80 16.77
C ASP A 78 -23.67 -7.11 15.76
N LYS A 79 -23.17 -6.81 14.56
CA LYS A 79 -23.99 -6.24 13.47
C LYS A 79 -25.15 -7.16 13.08
N ALA A 80 -24.90 -8.46 12.98
CA ALA A 80 -25.93 -9.45 12.69
C ALA A 80 -27.02 -9.50 13.77
N ARG A 81 -26.62 -9.45 15.06
CA ARG A 81 -27.58 -9.38 16.19
C ARG A 81 -28.45 -8.13 16.14
N LYS A 82 -27.88 -7.00 15.73
CA LYS A 82 -28.59 -5.72 15.53
C LYS A 82 -29.39 -5.67 14.22
N LYS A 83 -29.30 -6.70 13.38
CA LYS A 83 -29.91 -6.77 12.03
C LYS A 83 -29.46 -5.61 11.13
N GLU A 84 -28.22 -5.16 11.30
CA GLU A 84 -27.64 -4.10 10.48
C GLU A 84 -27.24 -4.65 9.10
N CYS A 85 -27.36 -3.80 8.07
CA CYS A 85 -26.82 -4.11 6.76
C CYS A 85 -25.28 -4.04 6.83
N VAL A 86 -24.61 -5.06 6.29
CA VAL A 86 -23.15 -5.15 6.30
C VAL A 86 -22.60 -4.88 4.91
N GLU A 87 -21.80 -3.83 4.78
CA GLU A 87 -20.98 -3.61 3.59
C GLU A 87 -19.71 -4.47 3.70
N VAL A 88 -19.72 -5.64 3.07
CA VAL A 88 -18.64 -6.63 3.16
C VAL A 88 -17.28 -6.06 2.76
N ARG A 89 -17.23 -5.18 1.74
CA ARG A 89 -15.99 -4.54 1.29
C ARG A 89 -15.36 -3.72 2.41
N LYS A 90 -16.15 -2.90 3.10
CA LYS A 90 -15.69 -2.05 4.20
C LYS A 90 -15.17 -2.89 5.35
N GLU A 91 -15.94 -3.89 5.78
CA GLU A 91 -15.54 -4.77 6.89
C GLU A 91 -14.26 -5.56 6.57
N ALA A 92 -14.15 -6.09 5.35
CA ALA A 92 -12.95 -6.80 4.91
C ALA A 92 -11.73 -5.87 4.89
N MET A 93 -11.89 -4.63 4.39
CA MET A 93 -10.82 -3.63 4.38
C MET A 93 -10.30 -3.35 5.79
N ILE A 94 -11.20 -3.15 6.75
CA ILE A 94 -10.84 -2.92 8.15
C ILE A 94 -10.04 -4.10 8.71
N PHE A 95 -10.52 -5.33 8.51
CA PHE A 95 -9.83 -6.53 8.97
C PHE A 95 -8.42 -6.64 8.37
N THR A 96 -8.29 -6.48 7.04
CA THR A 96 -6.98 -6.55 6.39
C THR A 96 -6.05 -5.45 6.87
N ASN A 97 -6.59 -4.27 7.16
CA ASN A 97 -5.81 -3.15 7.64
C ASN A 97 -5.28 -3.40 9.06
N ASN A 98 -6.17 -3.73 9.99
CA ASN A 98 -5.78 -3.98 11.37
C ASN A 98 -4.81 -5.15 11.45
N SER A 99 -5.03 -6.23 10.68
CA SER A 99 -4.09 -7.34 10.58
C SER A 99 -2.71 -6.89 10.07
N THR A 100 -2.66 -6.09 9.02
CA THR A 100 -1.40 -5.60 8.43
C THR A 100 -0.67 -4.62 9.36
N CYS A 101 -1.38 -3.62 9.90
CA CYS A 101 -0.82 -2.65 10.86
C CYS A 101 -0.27 -3.38 12.10
N LYS A 102 -1.03 -4.35 12.64
CA LYS A 102 -0.60 -5.13 13.82
C LYS A 102 0.62 -6.00 13.53
N MET A 103 0.72 -6.55 12.32
CA MET A 103 1.87 -7.35 11.88
C MET A 103 3.14 -6.52 11.64
N ILE A 104 3.02 -5.31 11.11
CA ILE A 104 4.16 -4.46 10.72
C ILE A 104 4.59 -3.54 11.87
N VAL A 105 3.62 -2.89 12.52
CA VAL A 105 3.82 -1.80 13.50
C VAL A 105 3.53 -2.28 14.94
N GLY A 106 2.84 -3.40 15.13
CA GLY A 106 2.50 -3.92 16.46
C GLY A 106 1.21 -3.33 17.07
N ARG A 107 0.54 -2.39 16.38
CA ARG A 107 -0.77 -1.84 16.77
C ARG A 107 -1.80 -1.87 15.64
N THR A 108 -3.07 -1.84 16.00
CA THR A 108 -4.16 -1.66 15.03
C THR A 108 -4.22 -0.21 14.57
N CYS A 109 -4.74 0.00 13.37
CA CYS A 109 -4.96 1.34 12.84
C CYS A 109 -6.29 1.89 13.38
N SER A 110 -6.29 3.13 13.89
CA SER A 110 -7.48 3.74 14.48
C SER A 110 -8.54 4.01 13.41
N GLU A 111 -9.77 3.52 13.62
CA GLU A 111 -10.91 3.85 12.77
C GLU A 111 -11.48 5.23 13.09
N GLU A 112 -11.48 5.60 14.38
CA GLU A 112 -12.03 6.88 14.87
C GLU A 112 -11.20 8.07 14.37
N ASP A 113 -9.88 7.90 14.31
CA ASP A 113 -8.98 8.93 13.78
C ASP A 113 -8.87 8.89 12.25
N GLY A 114 -9.60 7.99 11.58
CA GLY A 114 -9.56 7.79 10.13
C GLY A 114 -8.21 7.27 9.60
N GLU A 115 -7.33 6.75 10.46
CA GLU A 115 -6.02 6.21 10.04
C GLU A 115 -6.21 5.07 9.03
N GLY A 116 -7.17 4.18 9.28
CA GLY A 116 -7.39 3.04 8.40
C GLY A 116 -7.94 3.41 7.02
N GLU A 117 -8.78 4.44 6.95
CA GLU A 117 -9.26 4.99 5.69
C GLU A 117 -8.15 5.71 4.93
N ARG A 118 -7.23 6.40 5.62
CA ARG A 118 -6.06 7.02 4.98
C ARG A 118 -5.10 6.00 4.38
N VAL A 119 -4.77 4.92 5.11
CA VAL A 119 -3.85 3.87 4.62
C VAL A 119 -4.38 3.22 3.35
N TRP A 120 -5.64 2.76 3.36
CA TRP A 120 -6.21 2.03 2.22
C TRP A 120 -6.86 2.91 1.15
N GLY A 121 -7.39 4.06 1.52
CA GLY A 121 -7.85 5.08 0.56
C GLY A 121 -6.68 5.55 -0.30
N THR A 122 -5.50 5.66 0.28
CA THR A 122 -4.25 5.88 -0.45
C THR A 122 -3.93 4.69 -1.35
N ASP A 123 -3.91 3.43 -0.85
CA ASP A 123 -3.66 2.24 -1.68
C ASP A 123 -4.64 2.09 -2.86
N TYR A 124 -5.92 2.37 -2.66
CA TYR A 124 -6.93 2.34 -3.71
C TYR A 124 -6.71 3.44 -4.75
N ARG A 125 -6.38 4.66 -4.30
CA ARG A 125 -6.03 5.79 -5.19
C ARG A 125 -4.73 5.53 -5.93
N ILE A 126 -3.75 4.88 -5.31
CA ILE A 126 -2.50 4.45 -5.94
C ILE A 126 -2.77 3.36 -6.97
N TYR A 127 -3.56 2.33 -6.66
CA TYR A 127 -3.94 1.29 -7.61
C TYR A 127 -4.74 1.86 -8.79
N PHE A 128 -5.63 2.82 -8.53
CA PHE A 128 -6.35 3.57 -9.54
C PHE A 128 -5.39 4.39 -10.43
N LEU A 129 -4.46 5.12 -9.82
CA LEU A 129 -3.39 5.83 -10.54
C LEU A 129 -2.39 4.90 -11.22
N HIS A 130 -2.23 3.65 -10.79
CA HIS A 130 -1.40 2.64 -11.47
C HIS A 130 -2.08 2.13 -12.74
N LYS A 131 -3.41 1.97 -12.71
CA LYS A 131 -4.19 1.58 -13.89
C LYS A 131 -4.28 2.72 -14.91
N GLU A 132 -4.45 3.96 -14.46
CA GLU A 132 -4.30 5.15 -15.31
C GLU A 132 -2.83 5.53 -15.56
N GLY A 133 -1.90 4.92 -14.84
CA GLY A 133 -0.47 5.26 -14.79
C GLY A 133 0.26 5.05 -16.11
N LEU A 134 -0.19 4.08 -16.91
CA LEU A 134 0.26 3.94 -18.30
C LEU A 134 -0.16 5.15 -19.13
N PHE A 135 -1.38 5.64 -18.97
CA PHE A 135 -1.90 6.81 -19.68
C PHE A 135 -1.24 8.10 -19.23
N THR A 136 -1.12 8.32 -17.92
CA THR A 136 -0.49 9.53 -17.37
C THR A 136 1.00 9.56 -17.63
N THR A 137 1.74 8.45 -17.51
CA THR A 137 3.19 8.44 -17.77
C THR A 137 3.52 8.65 -19.24
N LEU A 138 2.72 8.07 -20.16
CA LEU A 138 2.90 8.24 -21.60
C LEU A 138 2.50 9.65 -22.08
N LEU A 139 1.47 10.26 -21.48
CA LEU A 139 0.92 11.54 -21.93
C LEU A 139 1.35 12.75 -21.10
N ARG A 140 1.93 12.58 -19.90
CA ARG A 140 2.34 13.69 -19.01
C ARG A 140 3.34 14.63 -19.68
N LYS A 141 4.46 14.11 -20.20
CA LYS A 141 5.46 14.97 -20.89
C LYS A 141 4.88 15.69 -22.13
N PRO A 142 4.08 15.04 -22.99
CA PRO A 142 3.36 15.72 -24.06
C PRO A 142 2.37 16.80 -23.57
N LEU A 143 1.58 16.51 -22.54
CA LEU A 143 0.53 17.40 -22.04
C LEU A 143 1.09 18.60 -21.25
N GLU A 144 2.17 18.41 -20.49
CA GLU A 144 2.91 19.49 -19.84
C GLU A 144 3.50 20.47 -20.87
N LYS A 145 4.01 19.96 -22.01
CA LYS A 145 4.43 20.81 -23.14
C LYS A 145 3.28 21.58 -23.80
N LEU A 146 2.05 21.10 -23.67
CA LEU A 146 0.83 21.76 -24.14
C LEU A 146 0.17 22.64 -23.06
N GLY A 147 0.77 22.76 -21.86
CA GLY A 147 0.23 23.55 -20.75
C GLY A 147 -0.97 22.91 -20.03
N ILE A 148 -1.26 21.63 -20.29
CA ILE A 148 -2.40 20.91 -19.72
C ILE A 148 -1.92 20.07 -18.52
N SER A 149 -2.27 20.51 -17.32
CA SER A 149 -1.92 19.84 -16.06
C SER A 149 -3.04 18.90 -15.58
N LEU A 150 -3.26 17.80 -16.31
CA LEU A 150 -4.26 16.79 -15.93
C LEU A 150 -3.85 16.05 -14.65
N PHE A 151 -4.77 15.94 -13.68
CA PHE A 151 -4.64 15.17 -12.42
C PHE A 151 -3.54 15.59 -11.43
N LYS A 152 -2.88 16.74 -11.62
CA LYS A 152 -1.77 17.17 -10.73
C LYS A 152 -2.17 17.27 -9.25
N GLU A 153 -3.32 17.87 -8.94
CA GLU A 153 -3.78 17.99 -7.55
C GLU A 153 -4.16 16.64 -6.95
N GLU A 154 -4.79 15.77 -7.74
CA GLU A 154 -5.22 14.43 -7.30
C GLU A 154 -4.03 13.50 -7.05
N ILE A 155 -2.96 13.60 -7.86
CA ILE A 155 -1.71 12.87 -7.72
C ILE A 155 -0.88 13.38 -6.54
N MET A 156 -0.79 14.71 -6.33
CA MET A 156 0.02 15.28 -5.24
C MET A 156 -0.65 15.24 -3.86
N GLY A 157 -1.97 15.03 -3.77
CA GLY A 157 -2.67 14.89 -2.50
C GLY A 157 -2.46 13.54 -1.80
N ILE A 158 -2.09 12.49 -2.56
CA ILE A 158 -2.01 11.10 -2.08
C ILE A 158 -0.81 10.83 -1.17
N PRO A 159 0.42 11.29 -1.49
CA PRO A 159 1.58 11.10 -0.62
C PRO A 159 1.38 11.59 0.82
N LYS A 160 0.72 12.74 0.98
CA LYS A 160 0.67 13.47 2.26
C LYS A 160 -0.07 12.70 3.36
N ASP A 161 -1.14 12.01 3.01
CA ASP A 161 -1.93 11.24 3.97
C ASP A 161 -1.20 9.97 4.42
N TYR A 162 -0.48 9.32 3.50
CA TYR A 162 0.30 8.11 3.79
C TYR A 162 1.57 8.43 4.57
N ASP A 163 2.31 9.45 4.14
CA ASP A 163 3.55 9.87 4.78
C ASP A 163 3.27 10.31 6.23
N LYS A 164 2.16 11.01 6.49
CA LYS A 164 1.73 11.36 7.85
C LYS A 164 1.51 10.13 8.75
N VAL A 165 0.88 9.08 8.22
CA VAL A 165 0.66 7.84 8.97
C VAL A 165 2.00 7.13 9.21
N LEU A 166 2.87 7.07 8.20
CA LEU A 166 4.19 6.46 8.32
C LEU A 166 5.08 7.20 9.32
N GLU A 167 5.11 8.53 9.26
CA GLU A 167 5.82 9.39 10.22
C GLU A 167 5.33 9.17 11.65
N THR A 168 4.00 9.02 11.84
CA THR A 168 3.43 8.70 13.16
C THR A 168 3.96 7.35 13.65
N PHE A 169 3.97 6.33 12.81
CA PHE A 169 4.51 5.01 13.19
C PHE A 169 6.01 5.06 13.50
N LEU A 170 6.79 5.82 12.75
CA LEU A 170 8.22 5.99 12.98
C LEU A 170 8.48 6.69 14.31
N ALA A 171 7.77 7.79 14.59
CA ALA A 171 7.91 8.55 15.83
C ALA A 171 7.54 7.73 17.09
N GLU A 172 6.61 6.78 16.97
CA GLU A 172 6.26 5.86 18.06
C GLU A 172 7.39 4.89 18.43
N HIS A 173 8.30 4.59 17.50
CA HIS A 173 9.36 3.59 17.66
C HIS A 173 10.76 4.18 17.87
N GLU A 174 10.90 5.51 17.83
CA GLU A 174 12.18 6.21 18.02
C GLU A 174 12.50 6.52 19.51
N LYS A 175 11.69 6.03 20.45
CA LYS A 175 11.85 6.20 21.90
C LYS A 175 12.61 5.08 22.59
#